data_AF-A0A957M6I1-F1
#
_entry.id   AF-A0A957M6I1-F1
#
_cell.length_a   1.000
_cell.length_b   1.000
_cell.length_c   1.000
_cell.angle_alpha   90.00
_cell.angle_beta   90.00
_cell.angle_gamma   90.00
#
_symmetry.space_group_name_H-M   'P 1'
#
loop_
_entity.id
_entity.type
_entity.pdbx_description
1 polymer ?
#
loop_
_entity_poly.entity_id
_entity_poly.type
_entity_poly.pdbx_seq_one_letter_code
_entity_poly.pdbx_strand_id
1 'polypeptide(L)'
;ALLYLLVGLAQHGAALATVALSLDVGWRATNALRADLLRHVLGLDMTFHKAYTPGALIERVDGDVSALGDFFAQFLVRVAANVLLIAAILVIVLRTNALAGAALLVYTVLTVIVLVFVQRIGVVRWNAAREAWSDQMGFIEEHYAGAEDLRGVGAEPYVLYR
;
A
#
# COMPACT_ATOMS: atom_id res chain seq x y z
N ALA A 1 -29.12 26.17 -13.25
CA ALA A 1 -27.80 26.68 -12.83
C ALA A 1 -27.60 26.57 -11.31
N LEU A 2 -28.42 27.24 -10.48
CA LEU A 2 -28.27 27.21 -9.01
C LEU A 2 -28.34 25.81 -8.39
N LEU A 3 -29.28 24.96 -8.82
CA LEU A 3 -29.43 23.60 -8.28
C LEU A 3 -28.21 22.71 -8.59
N TYR A 4 -27.63 22.85 -9.79
CA TYR A 4 -26.39 22.16 -10.16
C TYR A 4 -25.20 22.61 -9.30
N LEU A 5 -25.06 23.93 -9.07
CA LEU A 5 -24.02 24.47 -8.18
C LEU A 5 -24.17 23.97 -6.74
N LEU A 6 -25.40 23.94 -6.21
CA LEU A 6 -25.68 23.43 -4.87
C LEU A 6 -25.33 21.94 -4.74
N VAL A 7 -25.70 21.13 -5.74
CA VAL A 7 -25.35 19.69 -5.76
C VAL A 7 -23.84 19.50 -5.85
N GLY A 8 -23.14 20.26 -6.69
CA GLY A 8 -21.67 20.21 -6.78
C GLY A 8 -20.98 20.59 -5.47
N LEU A 9 -21.41 21.68 -4.83
CA LEU A 9 -20.91 22.08 -3.51
C LEU A 9 -21.17 21.03 -2.43
N ALA A 10 -22.38 20.45 -2.40
CA ALA A 10 -22.71 19.38 -1.48
C ALA A 10 -21.84 18.14 -1.70
N GLN A 11 -21.59 17.77 -2.97
CA GLN A 11 -20.70 16.66 -3.32
C GLN A 11 -19.27 16.90 -2.81
N HIS A 12 -18.71 18.09 -3.05
CA HIS A 12 -17.38 18.44 -2.56
C HIS A 12 -17.32 18.47 -1.02
N GLY A 13 -18.36 18.98 -0.36
CA GLY A 13 -18.47 18.96 1.10
C GLY A 13 -18.53 17.54 1.66
N ALA A 14 -19.33 16.66 1.05
CA ALA A 14 -19.40 15.25 1.43
C ALA A 14 -18.08 14.52 1.22
N ALA A 15 -17.36 14.81 0.12
CA ALA A 15 -16.04 14.25 -0.13
C ALA A 15 -15.03 14.65 0.96
N LEU A 16 -14.98 15.93 1.33
CA LEU A 16 -14.12 16.42 2.41
C LEU A 16 -14.46 15.78 3.76
N ALA A 17 -15.76 15.69 4.09
CA ALA A 17 -16.21 15.05 5.32
C ALA A 17 -15.81 13.57 5.37
N THR A 18 -15.96 12.85 4.25
CA THR A 18 -15.58 11.43 4.16
C THR A 18 -14.09 11.25 4.38
N VAL A 19 -13.25 12.11 3.77
CA VAL A 19 -11.79 12.08 3.98
C VAL A 19 -11.43 12.38 5.43
N ALA A 20 -12.02 13.42 6.02
CA ALA A 20 -11.74 13.81 7.40
C ALA A 20 -12.10 12.70 8.40
N LEU A 21 -13.29 12.10 8.26
CA LEU A 21 -13.74 10.99 9.11
C LEU A 21 -12.87 9.74 8.93
N SER A 22 -12.53 9.41 7.68
CA SER A 22 -11.67 8.26 7.37
C SER A 22 -10.28 8.43 7.99
N LEU A 23 -9.71 9.65 7.92
CA LEU A 23 -8.45 9.97 8.56
C LEU A 23 -8.55 9.86 10.08
N ASP A 24 -9.51 10.51 10.74
CA ASP A 24 -9.63 10.47 12.20
C ASP A 24 -9.76 9.03 12.73
N VAL A 25 -10.60 8.21 12.08
CA VAL A 25 -10.74 6.79 12.42
C VAL A 25 -9.42 6.04 12.20
N GLY A 26 -8.75 6.28 11.07
CA GLY A 26 -7.46 5.68 10.75
C GLY A 26 -6.38 6.00 11.79
N TRP A 27 -6.23 7.28 12.15
CA TRP A 27 -5.24 7.75 13.13
C TRP A 27 -5.49 7.20 14.53
N ARG A 28 -6.76 7.14 14.97
CA ARG A 28 -7.09 6.58 16.29
C ARG A 28 -6.80 5.08 16.36
N ALA A 29 -7.20 4.34 15.33
CA ALA A 29 -6.99 2.90 15.26
C ALA A 29 -5.50 2.54 15.21
N THR A 30 -4.72 3.23 14.35
CA THR A 30 -3.27 2.97 14.22
C THR A 30 -2.50 3.35 15.47
N ASN A 31 -2.80 4.48 16.11
CA ASN A 31 -2.12 4.88 17.34
C ASN A 31 -2.43 3.92 18.50
N ALA A 32 -3.67 3.44 18.60
CA ALA A 32 -4.02 2.42 19.59
C ALA A 32 -3.23 1.11 19.35
N LEU A 33 -3.15 0.66 18.09
CA LEU A 33 -2.41 -0.53 17.71
C LEU A 33 -0.89 -0.37 17.99
N ARG A 34 -0.31 0.77 17.63
CA ARG A 34 1.11 1.09 17.87
C ARG A 34 1.41 1.08 19.37
N ALA A 35 0.56 1.70 20.19
CA ALA A 35 0.73 1.73 21.63
C ALA A 35 0.64 0.32 22.26
N ASP A 36 -0.24 -0.53 21.74
CA ASP A 36 -0.40 -1.90 22.22
C ASP A 36 0.78 -2.79 21.85
N LEU A 37 1.21 -2.72 20.59
CA LEU A 37 2.40 -3.45 20.11
C LEU A 37 3.67 -2.99 20.82
N LEU A 38 3.87 -1.68 21.03
CA LEU A 38 5.02 -1.19 21.79
C LEU A 38 5.02 -1.74 23.21
N ARG A 39 3.87 -1.70 23.91
CA ARG A 39 3.76 -2.27 25.26
C ARG A 39 4.08 -3.75 25.29
N HIS A 40 3.60 -4.51 24.30
CA HIS A 40 3.87 -5.94 24.22
C HIS A 40 5.33 -6.23 23.94
N VAL A 41 5.90 -5.60 22.91
CA VAL A 41 7.29 -5.82 22.46
C VAL A 41 8.29 -5.43 23.54
N LEU A 42 8.07 -4.34 24.25
CA LEU A 42 8.95 -3.91 25.36
C LEU A 42 8.85 -4.82 26.60
N GLY A 43 7.79 -5.63 26.71
CA GLY A 43 7.61 -6.59 27.80
C GLY A 43 8.19 -7.98 27.53
N LEU A 44 8.76 -8.22 26.34
CA LEU A 44 9.33 -9.51 25.95
C LEU A 44 10.70 -9.74 26.60
N ASP A 45 11.13 -11.00 26.62
CA ASP A 45 12.35 -11.41 27.30
C ASP A 45 13.61 -11.08 26.49
N MET A 46 14.78 -11.18 27.15
CA MET A 46 16.05 -10.87 26.50
C MET A 46 16.41 -11.84 25.36
N THR A 47 15.84 -13.05 25.32
CA THR A 47 16.05 -13.96 24.18
C THR A 47 15.44 -13.37 22.91
N PHE A 48 14.22 -12.83 23.00
CA PHE A 48 13.57 -12.13 21.90
C PHE A 48 14.38 -10.91 21.43
N HIS A 49 14.81 -10.05 22.36
CA HIS A 49 15.56 -8.83 22.02
C HIS A 49 16.96 -9.08 21.47
N LYS A 50 17.52 -10.28 21.63
CA LYS A 50 18.77 -10.70 20.96
C LYS A 50 18.53 -11.27 19.56
N ALA A 51 17.33 -11.77 19.27
CA ALA A 51 16.99 -12.36 17.98
C ALA A 51 16.64 -11.31 16.91
N TYR A 52 16.18 -10.12 17.31
CA TYR A 52 15.75 -9.06 16.41
C TYR A 52 16.47 -7.74 16.70
N THR A 53 16.87 -7.03 15.64
CA THR A 53 17.49 -5.71 15.79
C THR A 53 16.45 -4.65 16.20
N PRO A 54 16.82 -3.63 17.00
CA PRO A 54 15.91 -2.56 17.37
C PRO A 54 15.28 -1.86 16.15
N GLY A 55 16.05 -1.66 15.08
CA GLY A 55 15.56 -1.06 13.83
C GLY A 55 14.47 -1.88 13.15
N ALA A 56 14.61 -3.22 13.09
CA ALA A 56 13.60 -4.09 12.52
C ALA A 56 12.29 -4.07 13.33
N LEU A 57 12.38 -3.96 14.66
CA LEU A 57 11.20 -3.84 15.52
C LEU A 57 10.50 -2.49 15.35
N ILE A 58 11.24 -1.39 15.18
CA ILE A 58 10.68 -0.07 14.89
C ILE A 58 9.95 -0.10 13.54
N GLU A 59 10.55 -0.65 12.50
CA GLU A 59 9.92 -0.73 11.17
C GLU A 59 8.65 -1.59 11.20
N ARG A 60 8.66 -2.70 11.95
CA ARG A 60 7.48 -3.55 12.14
C ARG A 60 6.36 -2.82 12.87
N VAL A 61 6.69 -2.08 13.94
CA VAL A 61 5.68 -1.42 14.77
C VAL A 61 5.19 -0.11 14.15
N ASP A 62 6.05 0.60 13.43
CA ASP A 62 5.70 1.88 12.82
C ASP A 62 5.28 1.72 11.36
N GLY A 63 6.10 1.06 10.55
CA GLY A 63 5.88 0.82 9.13
C GLY A 63 4.67 -0.08 8.87
N ASP A 64 4.63 -1.31 9.41
CA ASP A 64 3.50 -2.23 9.13
C ASP A 64 2.18 -1.67 9.70
N VAL A 65 2.19 -1.02 10.87
CA VAL A 65 0.99 -0.40 11.46
C VAL A 65 0.48 0.76 10.61
N SER A 66 1.39 1.61 10.09
CA SER A 66 1.00 2.70 9.19
C SER A 66 0.43 2.16 7.88
N ALA A 67 1.06 1.15 7.30
CA ALA A 67 0.59 0.48 6.09
C ALA A 67 -0.81 -0.15 6.28
N LEU A 68 -1.04 -0.85 7.41
CA LEU A 68 -2.35 -1.38 7.78
C LEU A 68 -3.39 -0.28 7.97
N GLY A 69 -2.98 0.83 8.59
CA GLY A 69 -3.81 2.02 8.76
C GLY A 69 -4.33 2.57 7.45
N ASP A 70 -3.42 2.84 6.52
CA ASP A 70 -3.76 3.36 5.19
C ASP A 70 -4.61 2.37 4.39
N PHE A 71 -4.33 1.08 4.52
CA PHE A 71 -5.10 0.02 3.88
C PHE A 71 -6.56 0.01 4.35
N PHE A 72 -6.81 0.05 5.66
CA PHE A 72 -8.18 -0.01 6.19
C PHE A 72 -8.92 1.34 6.09
N ALA A 73 -8.24 2.44 6.41
CA ALA A 73 -8.87 3.75 6.50
C ALA A 73 -9.14 4.38 5.13
N GLN A 74 -8.26 4.17 4.15
CA GLN A 74 -8.35 4.87 2.86
C GLN A 74 -8.63 3.90 1.71
N PHE A 75 -7.79 2.87 1.56
CA PHE A 75 -7.86 1.98 0.41
C PHE A 75 -9.16 1.17 0.40
N LEU A 76 -9.47 0.46 1.49
CA LEU A 76 -10.64 -0.40 1.59
C LEU A 76 -11.95 0.40 1.43
N VAL A 77 -12.05 1.55 2.10
CA VAL A 77 -13.22 2.45 2.00
C VAL A 77 -13.42 2.92 0.55
N ARG A 78 -12.34 3.34 -0.12
CA ARG A 78 -12.39 3.79 -1.52
C ARG A 78 -12.77 2.67 -2.47
N VAL A 79 -12.24 1.46 -2.28
CA VAL A 79 -12.59 0.29 -3.10
C VAL A 79 -14.07 -0.05 -2.91
N ALA A 80 -14.54 -0.14 -1.66
CA ALA A 80 -15.94 -0.43 -1.37
C ALA A 80 -16.89 0.62 -1.97
N ALA A 81 -16.55 1.91 -1.85
CA ALA A 81 -17.33 2.99 -2.44
C ALA A 81 -17.40 2.90 -3.97
N ASN A 82 -16.28 2.60 -4.65
CA ASN A 82 -16.26 2.43 -6.10
C ASN A 82 -17.02 1.19 -6.57
N VAL A 83 -16.92 0.07 -5.85
CA VAL A 83 -17.70 -1.14 -6.15
C VAL A 83 -19.20 -0.86 -6.03
N LEU A 84 -19.62 -0.17 -4.95
CA LEU A 84 -21.00 0.24 -4.75
C LEU A 84 -21.48 1.17 -5.88
N LEU A 85 -20.64 2.13 -6.29
CA LEU A 85 -20.93 3.05 -7.40
C LEU A 85 -21.14 2.30 -8.72
N ILE A 86 -20.23 1.39 -9.07
CA ILE A 86 -20.33 0.56 -10.28
C ILE A 86 -21.61 -0.27 -10.24
N ALA A 87 -21.92 -0.90 -9.11
CA ALA A 87 -23.14 -1.69 -8.93
C ALA A 87 -24.40 -0.82 -9.09
N ALA A 88 -24.43 0.38 -8.50
CA ALA A 88 -25.55 1.30 -8.63
C ALA A 88 -25.78 1.73 -10.08
N ILE A 89 -24.72 2.09 -10.81
CA ILE A 89 -24.81 2.45 -12.23
C ILE A 89 -25.35 1.27 -13.04
N LEU A 90 -24.84 0.07 -12.82
CA LEU A 90 -25.30 -1.16 -13.50
C LEU A 90 -26.79 -1.41 -13.28
N VAL A 91 -27.27 -1.34 -12.04
CA VAL A 91 -28.68 -1.54 -11.70
C VAL A 91 -29.56 -0.48 -12.36
N ILE A 92 -29.18 0.79 -12.31
CA ILE A 92 -29.95 1.88 -12.92
C ILE A 92 -30.04 1.70 -14.44
N VAL A 93 -28.93 1.38 -15.10
CA VAL A 93 -28.90 1.21 -16.55
C VAL A 93 -29.68 -0.03 -16.98
N LEU A 94 -29.53 -1.16 -16.28
CA LEU A 94 -30.31 -2.39 -16.56
C LEU A 94 -31.82 -2.16 -16.44
N ARG A 95 -32.26 -1.36 -15.46
CA ARG A 95 -33.67 -1.02 -15.26
C ARG A 95 -34.20 -0.07 -16.33
N THR A 96 -33.33 0.75 -16.92
CA THR A 96 -33.70 1.73 -17.95
C THR A 96 -33.70 1.10 -19.35
N ASN A 97 -32.66 0.34 -19.68
CA ASN A 97 -32.52 -0.38 -20.94
C ASN A 97 -31.70 -1.66 -20.71
N ALA A 98 -32.36 -2.81 -20.83
CA ALA A 98 -31.74 -4.11 -20.57
C ALA A 98 -30.56 -4.42 -21.50
N LEU A 99 -30.61 -4.00 -22.78
CA LEU A 99 -29.54 -4.27 -23.75
C LEU A 99 -28.29 -3.43 -23.44
N ALA A 100 -28.48 -2.14 -23.15
CA ALA A 100 -27.39 -1.27 -22.73
C ALA A 100 -26.76 -1.73 -21.40
N GLY A 101 -27.59 -2.15 -20.45
CA GLY A 101 -27.12 -2.68 -19.16
C GLY A 101 -26.34 -3.98 -19.30
N ALA A 102 -26.80 -4.90 -20.16
CA ALA A 102 -26.08 -6.14 -20.46
C ALA A 102 -24.72 -5.88 -21.13
N ALA A 103 -24.67 -4.96 -22.09
CA ALA A 103 -23.42 -4.56 -22.73
C ALA A 103 -22.42 -3.96 -21.71
N LEU A 104 -22.90 -3.08 -20.82
CA LEU A 104 -22.08 -2.48 -19.77
C LEU A 104 -21.59 -3.53 -18.75
N LEU A 105 -22.42 -4.52 -18.42
CA LEU A 105 -22.04 -5.62 -17.53
C LEU A 105 -20.93 -6.47 -18.14
N VAL A 106 -21.07 -6.86 -19.40
CA VAL A 106 -20.03 -7.62 -20.12
C VAL A 106 -18.72 -6.83 -20.16
N TYR A 107 -18.79 -5.54 -20.50
CA TYR A 107 -17.62 -4.67 -20.50
C TYR A 107 -16.95 -4.62 -19.11
N THR A 108 -17.72 -4.38 -18.05
CA THR A 108 -17.22 -4.28 -16.67
C THR A 108 -16.53 -5.58 -16.24
N VAL A 109 -17.15 -6.73 -16.49
CA VAL A 109 -16.59 -8.05 -16.15
C VAL A 109 -15.30 -8.30 -16.93
N LEU A 110 -15.28 -7.99 -18.22
CA LEU A 110 -14.08 -8.16 -19.06
C LEU A 110 -12.93 -7.26 -18.58
N THR A 111 -13.20 -6.02 -18.23
CA THR A 111 -12.21 -5.10 -17.65
C THR A 111 -11.64 -5.66 -16.34
N VAL A 112 -12.48 -6.17 -15.44
CA VAL A 112 -12.01 -6.78 -14.18
C VAL A 112 -11.11 -7.99 -14.45
N ILE A 113 -11.49 -8.87 -15.39
CA ILE A 113 -10.68 -10.03 -15.77
C ILE A 113 -9.30 -9.60 -16.28
N VAL A 114 -9.26 -8.62 -17.19
CA VAL A 114 -8.01 -8.08 -17.74
C VAL A 114 -7.15 -7.47 -16.63
N LEU A 115 -7.73 -6.68 -15.73
CA LEU A 115 -7.01 -6.07 -14.61
C LEU A 115 -6.40 -7.13 -13.67
N VAL A 116 -7.17 -8.17 -13.29
CA VAL A 116 -6.64 -9.26 -12.45
C VAL A 116 -5.51 -10.01 -13.15
N PHE A 117 -5.64 -10.25 -14.45
CA PHE A 117 -4.60 -10.92 -15.23
C PHE A 117 -3.31 -10.08 -15.28
N VAL A 118 -3.43 -8.78 -15.59
CA VAL A 118 -2.31 -7.84 -15.61
C VAL A 118 -1.67 -7.74 -14.23
N GLN A 119 -2.47 -7.66 -13.16
CA GLN A 119 -1.97 -7.60 -11.79
C GLN A 119 -1.13 -8.84 -11.43
N ARG A 120 -1.60 -10.05 -11.77
CA ARG A 120 -0.85 -11.29 -11.52
C ARG A 120 0.52 -11.28 -12.19
N ILE A 121 0.58 -10.84 -13.43
CA ILE A 121 1.85 -10.74 -14.17
C ILE A 121 2.73 -9.63 -13.58
N GLY A 122 2.12 -8.50 -13.21
CA GLY A 122 2.81 -7.36 -12.60
C GLY A 122 3.51 -7.73 -11.30
N VAL A 123 2.84 -8.46 -10.40
CA VAL A 123 3.40 -8.86 -9.10
C VAL A 123 4.66 -9.71 -9.26
N VAL A 124 4.65 -10.70 -10.16
CA VAL A 124 5.82 -11.57 -10.38
C VAL A 124 7.01 -10.76 -10.88
N ARG A 125 6.80 -9.88 -11.86
CA ARG A 125 7.85 -9.03 -12.41
C ARG A 125 8.35 -7.99 -11.41
N TRP A 126 7.46 -7.45 -10.61
CA TRP A 126 7.79 -6.51 -9.55
C TRP A 126 8.67 -7.16 -8.47
N ASN A 127 8.34 -8.38 -8.06
CA ASN A 127 9.15 -9.13 -7.09
C ASN A 127 10.55 -9.44 -7.63
N ALA A 128 10.65 -9.91 -8.87
CA ALA A 128 11.95 -10.15 -9.51
C ALA A 128 12.79 -8.87 -9.64
N ALA A 129 12.16 -7.74 -9.98
CA ALA A 129 12.84 -6.45 -9.97
C ALA A 129 13.32 -6.09 -8.56
N ARG A 130 12.46 -6.25 -7.54
CA ARG A 130 12.78 -5.93 -6.14
C ARG A 130 13.98 -6.74 -5.62
N GLU A 131 14.08 -8.01 -6.01
CA GLU A 131 15.21 -8.88 -5.67
C GLU A 131 16.50 -8.39 -6.31
N ALA A 132 16.50 -8.09 -7.62
CA ALA A 132 17.66 -7.52 -8.30
C ALA A 132 18.10 -6.17 -7.71
N TRP A 133 17.15 -5.33 -7.29
CA TRP A 133 17.45 -4.07 -6.57
C TRP A 133 18.08 -4.33 -5.20
N SER A 134 17.65 -5.37 -4.48
CA SER A 134 18.21 -5.76 -3.19
C SER A 134 19.65 -6.25 -3.33
N ASP A 135 19.93 -7.09 -4.33
CA ASP A 135 21.27 -7.60 -4.61
C ASP A 135 22.22 -6.47 -4.98
N GLN A 136 21.77 -5.54 -5.84
CA GLN A 136 22.56 -4.37 -6.22
C GLN A 136 22.87 -3.48 -5.00
N MET A 137 21.89 -3.25 -4.12
CA MET A 137 22.10 -2.44 -2.92
C MET A 137 23.04 -3.14 -1.93
N GLY A 138 22.91 -4.46 -1.75
CA GLY A 138 23.81 -5.25 -0.92
C GLY A 138 25.26 -5.19 -1.39
N PHE A 139 25.49 -5.29 -2.71
CA PHE A 139 26.82 -5.12 -3.31
C PHE A 139 27.41 -3.74 -3.01
N ILE A 140 26.61 -2.68 -3.16
CA ILE A 140 27.03 -1.30 -2.86
C ILE A 140 27.35 -1.14 -1.37
N GLU A 141 26.51 -1.66 -0.48
CA GLU A 141 26.70 -1.58 0.97
C GLU A 141 27.99 -2.29 1.42
N GLU A 142 28.25 -3.50 0.91
CA GLU A 142 29.48 -4.25 1.19
C GLU A 142 30.73 -3.46 0.76
N HIS A 143 30.68 -2.81 -0.40
CA HIS A 143 31.78 -1.97 -0.89
C HIS A 143 32.01 -0.73 -0.04
N TYR A 144 30.95 -0.04 0.38
CA TYR A 144 31.09 1.13 1.24
C TYR A 144 31.58 0.76 2.64
N ALA A 145 31.08 -0.34 3.21
CA ALA A 145 31.49 -0.82 4.52
C ALA A 145 32.96 -1.31 4.52
N GLY A 146 33.38 -2.00 3.46
CA GLY A 146 34.74 -2.53 3.30
C GLY A 146 35.73 -1.58 2.65
N ALA A 147 35.33 -0.34 2.30
CA ALA A 147 36.17 0.58 1.54
C ALA A 147 37.51 0.90 2.23
N GLU A 148 37.50 1.07 3.56
CA GLU A 148 38.70 1.40 4.33
C GLU A 148 39.66 0.20 4.43
N ASP A 149 39.13 -1.01 4.63
CA ASP A 149 39.89 -2.26 4.63
C ASP A 149 40.49 -2.56 3.25
N LEU A 150 39.70 -2.37 2.18
CA LEU A 150 40.13 -2.56 0.80
C LEU A 150 41.23 -1.57 0.39
N ARG A 151 41.17 -0.33 0.89
CA ARG A 151 42.25 0.66 0.75
C ARG A 151 43.49 0.28 1.52
N GLY A 152 43.34 -0.21 2.75
CA GLY A 152 44.45 -0.65 3.59
C GLY A 152 45.29 -1.76 2.96
N VAL A 153 44.68 -2.63 2.16
CA VAL A 153 45.34 -3.75 1.47
C VAL A 153 45.67 -3.44 0.00
N GLY A 154 45.24 -2.28 -0.53
CA GLY A 154 45.46 -1.89 -1.94
C GLY A 154 44.69 -2.73 -2.96
N ALA A 155 43.60 -3.37 -2.53
CA ALA A 155 42.83 -4.32 -3.34
C ALA A 155 41.62 -3.69 -4.07
N GLU A 156 41.44 -2.36 -4.01
CA GLU A 156 40.34 -1.64 -4.68
C GLU A 156 40.13 -2.03 -6.16
N PRO A 157 41.16 -2.21 -7.00
CA PRO A 157 40.96 -2.55 -8.42
C PRO A 157 40.41 -3.96 -8.64
N TYR A 158 40.57 -4.88 -7.68
CA TYR A 158 40.17 -6.28 -7.84
C TYR A 158 38.67 -6.49 -7.63
N VAL A 159 38.03 -5.66 -6.80
CA VAL A 159 36.61 -5.82 -6.44
C VAL A 159 35.67 -5.16 -7.45
N LEU A 160 36.13 -4.12 -8.16
CA LEU A 160 35.36 -3.40 -9.18
C LEU A 160 35.03 -4.21 -10.45
N TYR A 161 35.64 -5.37 -10.66
CA TYR A 161 35.46 -6.21 -11.85
C TYR A 161 34.67 -7.51 -11.61
N ARG A 162 34.00 -7.62 -10.45
CA ARG A 162 33.18 -8.78 -10.08
C ARG A 162 31.70 -8.44 -10.15
#